data_AF-A0A7S2J5L2-F1
#
_entry.id   AF-A0A7S2J5L2-F1
#
_cell.length_a   1.000
_cell.length_b   1.000
_cell.length_c   1.000
_cell.angle_alpha   90.00
_cell.angle_beta   90.00
_cell.angle_gamma   90.00
#
_symmetry.space_group_name_H-M   'P 1'
#
loop_
_entity.id
_entity.type
_entity.pdbx_description
1 polymer ?
#
loop_
_entity_poly.entity_id
_entity_poly.type
_entity_poly.pdbx_seq_one_letter_code
_entity_poly.pdbx_strand_id
1 'polypeptide(L)'
;GRCAMASEVENIVEAFRSWDEAGSGVISRKELVGLIKSLAPGIGEDDIDQLFAAAAHDGLPTDDLRYADFVSWLWNPDAADADDAMRPQDSGIDEEARRRGLWQGELEAASRRAARTYPSERVRGYFEEVAARLRSQEYAEHVRRTFFDTVDADRDGRVGFGDAAALIGKSLQCAADLAGTGEPPTTEEVRAAFDAHDTRAMGRGLMGLEEFANLMRYLQVRIAEAALPLSRLFARD
;
A
#
# COMPACT_ATOMS: atom_id res chain seq x y z
N GLY A 1 20.82 -11.58 21.33
CA GLY A 1 20.75 -12.82 20.53
C GLY A 1 19.40 -12.86 19.88
N ARG A 2 19.34 -12.78 18.54
CA ARG A 2 18.10 -12.70 17.74
C ARG A 2 17.82 -13.98 16.95
N CYS A 3 18.60 -15.05 17.19
CA CYS A 3 18.50 -16.30 16.43
C CYS A 3 17.54 -17.35 17.03
N ALA A 4 17.01 -17.15 18.24
CA ALA A 4 16.04 -18.08 18.84
C ALA A 4 14.60 -17.89 18.29
N MET A 5 14.21 -16.64 18.03
CA MET A 5 12.84 -16.27 17.65
C MET A 5 12.43 -16.79 16.27
N ALA A 6 13.37 -16.94 15.33
CA ALA A 6 13.07 -17.44 13.98
C ALA A 6 12.66 -18.93 14.00
N SER A 7 13.33 -19.75 14.81
CA SER A 7 12.99 -21.17 14.95
C SER A 7 11.68 -21.40 15.71
N GLU A 8 11.34 -20.52 16.66
CA GLU A 8 10.08 -20.60 17.40
C GLU A 8 8.89 -20.26 16.49
N VAL A 9 9.07 -19.29 15.60
CA VAL A 9 8.06 -18.87 14.61
C VAL A 9 7.78 -19.95 13.57
N GLU A 10 8.79 -20.64 13.04
CA GLU A 10 8.59 -21.74 12.09
C GLU A 10 7.83 -22.91 12.74
N ASN A 11 8.16 -23.24 14.00
CA ASN A 11 7.43 -24.25 14.77
C ASN A 11 5.97 -23.83 15.04
N ILE A 12 5.72 -22.54 15.30
CA ILE A 12 4.37 -21.99 15.48
C ILE A 12 3.55 -22.20 14.19
N VAL A 13 4.09 -21.81 13.03
CA VAL A 13 3.42 -21.92 11.72
C VAL A 13 3.15 -23.39 11.36
N GLU A 14 4.10 -24.29 11.61
CA GLU A 14 3.91 -25.72 11.34
C GLU A 14 2.89 -26.38 12.27
N ALA A 15 2.90 -26.03 13.57
CA ALA A 15 1.90 -26.50 14.52
C ALA A 15 0.48 -26.05 14.09
N PHE A 16 0.34 -24.80 13.62
CA PHE A 16 -0.95 -24.27 13.14
C PHE A 16 -1.44 -24.96 11.87
N ARG A 17 -0.56 -25.18 10.88
CA ARG A 17 -0.92 -25.93 9.65
C ARG A 17 -1.39 -27.35 9.95
N SER A 18 -0.88 -27.96 11.03
CA SER A 18 -1.31 -29.29 11.44
C SER A 18 -2.66 -29.29 12.17
N TRP A 19 -3.15 -28.13 12.64
CA TRP A 19 -4.37 -28.02 13.44
C TRP A 19 -5.56 -27.42 12.65
N ASP A 20 -5.32 -26.54 11.67
CA ASP A 20 -6.37 -26.01 10.76
C ASP A 20 -6.69 -27.00 9.62
N GLU A 21 -7.14 -28.21 9.96
CA GLU A 21 -7.57 -29.22 8.97
C GLU A 21 -8.77 -28.74 8.12
N ALA A 22 -9.52 -27.76 8.61
CA ALA A 22 -10.66 -27.17 7.93
C ALA A 22 -10.27 -26.06 6.93
N GLY A 23 -9.03 -25.57 6.95
CA GLY A 23 -8.56 -24.46 6.12
C GLY A 23 -9.36 -23.17 6.34
N SER A 24 -9.90 -23.00 7.55
CA SER A 24 -10.82 -21.92 7.88
C SER A 24 -10.10 -20.58 8.07
N GLY A 25 -8.79 -20.63 8.38
CA GLY A 25 -7.96 -19.45 8.61
C GLY A 25 -8.37 -18.64 9.85
N VAL A 26 -9.30 -19.15 10.66
CA VAL A 26 -9.76 -18.56 11.92
C VAL A 26 -9.39 -19.47 13.08
N ILE A 27 -9.03 -18.85 14.20
CA ILE A 27 -8.67 -19.52 15.44
C ILE A 27 -9.53 -18.99 16.57
N SER A 28 -10.18 -19.89 17.28
CA SER A 28 -10.94 -19.51 18.47
C SER A 28 -10.01 -19.30 19.68
N ARG A 29 -10.45 -18.52 20.66
CA ARG A 29 -9.70 -18.27 21.91
C ARG A 29 -9.22 -19.55 22.58
N LYS A 30 -10.05 -20.59 22.60
CA LYS A 30 -9.71 -21.89 23.22
C LYS A 30 -8.58 -22.60 22.49
N GLU A 31 -8.54 -22.49 21.17
CA GLU A 31 -7.51 -23.09 20.32
C GLU A 31 -6.19 -22.32 20.46
N LEU A 32 -6.25 -20.98 20.52
CA LEU A 32 -5.06 -20.16 20.76
C LEU A 32 -4.43 -20.46 22.13
N VAL A 33 -5.24 -20.58 23.18
CA VAL A 33 -4.77 -20.95 24.53
C VAL A 33 -4.10 -22.33 24.53
N GLY A 34 -4.71 -23.31 23.86
CA GLY A 34 -4.13 -24.65 23.73
C GLY A 34 -2.78 -24.64 23.02
N LEU A 35 -2.66 -23.85 21.96
CA LEU A 35 -1.42 -23.72 21.19
C LEU A 35 -0.31 -23.02 21.99
N ILE A 36 -0.61 -21.88 22.62
CA ILE A 36 0.39 -21.12 23.38
C ILE A 36 0.87 -21.93 24.59
N LYS A 37 -0.01 -22.67 25.26
CA LYS A 37 0.40 -23.56 26.36
C LYS A 37 1.26 -24.74 25.88
N SER A 38 1.03 -25.23 24.65
CA SER A 38 1.82 -26.31 24.05
C SER A 38 3.24 -25.85 23.69
N LEU A 39 3.37 -24.62 23.20
CA LEU A 39 4.64 -24.03 22.76
C LEU A 39 5.43 -23.40 23.92
N ALA A 40 4.72 -22.73 24.82
CA ALA A 40 5.27 -21.96 25.93
C ALA A 40 4.45 -22.21 27.22
N PRO A 41 4.66 -23.35 27.91
CA PRO A 41 3.90 -23.73 29.11
C PRO A 41 4.10 -22.79 30.33
N GLY A 42 4.86 -21.70 30.18
CA GLY A 42 5.11 -20.69 31.20
C GLY A 42 4.29 -19.40 31.05
N ILE A 43 3.49 -19.25 29.98
CA ILE A 43 2.64 -18.07 29.77
C ILE A 43 1.30 -18.27 30.49
N GLY A 44 0.90 -17.29 31.30
CA GLY A 44 -0.35 -17.31 32.07
C GLY A 44 -1.58 -17.08 31.20
N GLU A 45 -2.76 -17.51 31.67
CA GLU A 45 -4.01 -17.27 30.93
C GLU A 45 -4.30 -15.77 30.76
N ASP A 46 -3.93 -14.93 31.75
CA ASP A 46 -4.04 -13.47 31.67
C ASP A 46 -3.16 -12.84 30.58
N ASP A 47 -1.98 -13.41 30.33
CA ASP A 47 -1.09 -12.94 29.25
C ASP A 47 -1.66 -13.33 27.88
N ILE A 48 -2.29 -14.50 27.79
CA ILE A 48 -2.97 -14.97 26.59
C ILE A 48 -4.23 -14.14 26.32
N ASP A 49 -4.94 -13.70 27.36
CA ASP A 49 -6.10 -12.82 27.21
C ASP A 49 -5.70 -11.43 26.71
N GLN A 50 -4.60 -10.89 27.21
CA GLN A 50 -4.04 -9.63 26.68
C GLN A 50 -3.59 -9.78 25.23
N LEU A 51 -2.94 -10.91 24.91
CA LEU A 51 -2.51 -11.24 23.55
C LEU A 51 -3.70 -11.36 22.59
N PHE A 52 -4.77 -12.02 23.04
CA PHE A 52 -5.99 -12.19 22.27
C PHE A 52 -6.69 -10.84 22.04
N ALA A 53 -6.81 -10.03 23.10
CA ALA A 53 -7.39 -8.68 23.00
C ALA A 53 -6.59 -7.74 22.10
N ALA A 54 -5.26 -7.85 22.09
CA ALA A 54 -4.39 -7.06 21.24
C ALA A 54 -4.46 -7.47 19.76
N ALA A 55 -4.70 -8.75 19.48
CA ALA A 55 -4.86 -9.27 18.12
C ALA A 55 -6.30 -9.13 17.58
N ALA A 56 -7.29 -8.90 18.44
CA ALA A 56 -8.70 -8.85 18.06
C ALA A 56 -9.02 -7.58 17.25
N HIS A 57 -9.33 -7.76 15.97
CA HIS A 57 -9.74 -6.68 15.08
C HIS A 57 -11.27 -6.60 14.95
N ASP A 58 -11.80 -5.40 14.77
CA ASP A 58 -13.25 -5.16 14.73
C ASP A 58 -13.88 -5.80 13.46
N GLY A 59 -14.90 -6.65 13.66
CA GLY A 59 -15.61 -7.36 12.58
C GLY A 59 -15.65 -8.89 12.67
N LEU A 60 -15.09 -9.50 13.73
CA LEU A 60 -15.24 -10.91 14.08
C LEU A 60 -16.01 -11.07 15.42
N PRO A 61 -16.60 -12.24 15.69
CA PRO A 61 -17.11 -12.57 17.02
C PRO A 61 -15.98 -12.41 18.04
N THR A 62 -16.30 -11.95 19.25
CA THR A 62 -15.32 -11.60 20.31
C THR A 62 -14.36 -12.74 20.71
N ASP A 63 -14.64 -13.98 20.29
CA ASP A 63 -13.87 -15.18 20.60
C ASP A 63 -13.09 -15.76 19.41
N ASP A 64 -13.11 -15.11 18.24
CA ASP A 64 -12.43 -15.59 17.02
C ASP A 64 -11.40 -14.58 16.48
N LEU A 65 -10.23 -15.09 16.09
CA LEU A 65 -9.14 -14.33 15.47
C LEU A 65 -8.81 -14.90 14.09
N ARG A 66 -8.40 -14.06 13.14
CA ARG A 66 -7.79 -14.56 11.91
C ARG A 66 -6.31 -14.84 12.15
N TYR A 67 -5.88 -16.00 11.68
CA TYR A 67 -4.48 -16.42 11.81
C TYR A 67 -3.51 -15.43 11.13
N ALA A 68 -3.88 -14.92 9.96
CA ALA A 68 -3.07 -13.92 9.25
C ALA A 68 -2.85 -12.64 10.08
N ASP A 69 -3.85 -12.23 10.86
CA ASP A 69 -3.79 -11.04 11.70
C ASP A 69 -2.92 -11.29 12.94
N PHE A 70 -3.07 -12.45 13.58
CA PHE A 70 -2.24 -12.88 14.71
C PHE A 70 -0.76 -13.01 14.32
N VAL A 71 -0.48 -13.57 13.14
CA VAL A 71 0.85 -13.68 12.55
C VAL A 71 1.41 -12.30 12.22
N SER A 72 0.63 -11.44 11.57
CA SER A 72 1.09 -10.08 11.28
C SER A 72 1.43 -9.30 12.56
N TRP A 73 0.65 -9.50 13.63
CA TRP A 73 0.89 -8.92 14.95
C TRP A 73 2.15 -9.50 15.61
N LEU A 74 2.34 -10.82 15.60
CA LEU A 74 3.47 -11.49 16.26
C LEU A 74 4.82 -11.14 15.60
N TRP A 75 4.83 -10.90 14.29
CA TRP A 75 6.02 -10.47 13.55
C TRP A 75 6.27 -8.96 13.61
N ASN A 76 5.29 -8.17 14.06
CA ASN A 76 5.42 -6.72 14.21
C ASN A 76 4.78 -6.25 15.54
N PRO A 77 5.43 -6.52 16.69
CA PRO A 77 4.91 -6.11 17.99
C PRO A 77 4.83 -4.58 18.17
N ASP A 78 5.58 -3.80 17.36
CA ASP A 78 5.46 -2.34 17.30
C ASP A 78 4.20 -1.86 16.54
N ALA A 79 3.44 -2.76 15.91
CA ALA A 79 2.16 -2.41 15.27
C ALA A 79 1.00 -2.32 16.27
N ALA A 80 1.17 -2.80 17.50
CA ALA A 80 0.14 -2.77 18.54
C ALA A 80 0.13 -1.46 19.34
N ASP A 81 1.25 -0.71 19.34
CA ASP A 81 1.39 0.62 19.96
C ASP A 81 1.42 1.75 18.90
N ALA A 82 0.94 1.47 17.69
CA ALA A 82 0.61 2.49 16.69
C ALA A 82 -0.90 2.80 16.76
N ASP A 83 -1.28 3.34 17.91
CA ASP A 83 -2.39 4.25 18.15
C ASP A 83 -3.22 4.60 16.88
N ASP A 84 -4.42 4.02 16.82
CA ASP A 84 -5.52 4.36 15.92
C ASP A 84 -5.90 5.86 16.01
N ALA A 85 -5.36 6.64 16.95
CA ALA A 85 -5.54 8.10 17.01
C ALA A 85 -4.50 8.92 16.23
N MET A 86 -3.49 8.31 15.59
CA MET A 86 -2.53 9.00 14.71
C MET A 86 -2.49 8.46 13.27
N ARG A 87 -3.48 7.67 12.84
CA ARG A 87 -3.86 7.68 11.43
C ARG A 87 -4.62 9.00 11.22
N PRO A 88 -4.28 9.85 10.23
CA PRO A 88 -4.98 11.12 10.06
C PRO A 88 -6.47 10.83 10.07
N GLN A 89 -7.17 11.43 11.04
CA GLN A 89 -8.58 11.20 11.26
C GLN A 89 -9.26 11.25 9.90
N ASP A 90 -9.87 10.13 9.56
CA ASP A 90 -10.72 9.91 8.40
C ASP A 90 -11.93 10.83 8.52
N SER A 91 -11.70 12.11 8.27
CA SER A 91 -12.73 12.99 7.78
C SER A 91 -13.05 12.43 6.39
N GLY A 92 -14.31 12.04 6.15
CA GLY A 92 -14.75 11.55 4.84
C GLY A 92 -14.47 12.49 3.65
N ILE A 93 -13.89 13.66 3.91
CA ILE A 93 -13.26 14.58 2.97
C ILE A 93 -12.05 13.94 2.27
N ASP A 94 -11.26 13.11 2.96
CA ASP A 94 -10.04 12.49 2.45
C ASP A 94 -10.37 11.32 1.49
N GLU A 95 -11.39 10.53 1.79
CA GLU A 95 -11.85 9.46 0.91
C GLU A 95 -12.37 10.00 -0.44
N GLU A 96 -13.06 11.14 -0.43
CA GLU A 96 -13.51 11.80 -1.65
C GLU A 96 -12.33 12.39 -2.45
N ALA A 97 -11.30 12.89 -1.78
CA ALA A 97 -10.05 13.31 -2.43
C ALA A 97 -9.29 12.12 -3.06
N ARG A 98 -9.22 10.97 -2.36
CA ARG A 98 -8.71 9.72 -2.92
C ARG A 98 -9.50 9.31 -4.17
N ARG A 99 -10.84 9.39 -4.09
CA ARG A 99 -11.76 9.02 -5.18
C ARG A 99 -11.69 9.95 -6.40
N ARG A 100 -11.54 11.26 -6.17
CA ARG A 100 -11.32 12.27 -7.23
C ARG A 100 -9.95 12.10 -7.92
N GLY A 101 -9.06 11.31 -7.31
CA GLY A 101 -7.73 11.01 -7.83
C GLY A 101 -6.72 12.05 -7.37
N LEU A 102 -5.91 11.68 -6.38
CA LEU A 102 -4.84 12.52 -5.80
C LEU A 102 -3.85 13.05 -6.86
N TRP A 103 -3.74 12.37 -7.99
CA TRP A 103 -2.94 12.80 -9.14
C TRP A 103 -3.32 14.19 -9.67
N GLN A 104 -4.59 14.61 -9.57
CA GLN A 104 -5.00 15.95 -10.01
C GLN A 104 -4.42 17.03 -9.09
N GLY A 105 -4.46 16.80 -7.78
CA GLY A 105 -3.84 17.68 -6.79
C GLY A 105 -2.32 17.73 -6.93
N GLU A 106 -1.69 16.58 -7.17
CA GLU A 106 -0.24 16.52 -7.41
C GLU A 106 0.16 17.20 -8.72
N LEU A 107 -0.65 17.09 -9.79
CA LEU A 107 -0.41 17.80 -11.06
C LEU A 107 -0.43 19.31 -10.85
N GLU A 108 -1.41 19.83 -10.12
CA GLU A 108 -1.46 21.25 -9.77
C GLU A 108 -0.26 21.67 -8.90
N ALA A 109 0.12 20.83 -7.93
CA ALA A 109 1.26 21.09 -7.08
C ALA A 109 2.58 21.11 -7.87
N ALA A 110 2.80 20.14 -8.75
CA ALA A 110 3.93 20.05 -9.67
C ALA A 110 4.01 21.26 -10.60
N SER A 111 2.87 21.66 -11.18
CA SER A 111 2.78 22.88 -11.99
C SER A 111 3.17 24.14 -11.20
N ARG A 112 2.66 24.29 -9.96
CA ARG A 112 3.05 25.40 -9.08
C ARG A 112 4.53 25.38 -8.70
N ARG A 113 5.12 24.20 -8.48
CA ARG A 113 6.57 24.05 -8.20
C ARG A 113 7.40 24.43 -9.41
N ALA A 114 7.06 23.88 -10.59
CA ALA A 114 7.75 24.18 -11.84
C ALA A 114 7.67 25.67 -12.23
N ALA A 115 6.54 26.33 -11.98
CA ALA A 115 6.36 27.76 -12.21
C ALA A 115 7.28 28.67 -11.36
N ARG A 116 7.94 28.14 -10.32
CA ARG A 116 8.97 28.87 -9.56
C ARG A 116 10.30 28.93 -10.30
N THR A 117 10.55 27.96 -11.18
CA THR A 117 11.83 27.79 -11.89
C THR A 117 11.72 28.14 -13.37
N TYR A 118 10.56 27.93 -13.98
CA TYR A 118 10.33 28.07 -15.41
C TYR A 118 9.19 29.05 -15.73
N PRO A 119 9.13 29.62 -16.95
CA PRO A 119 8.07 30.54 -17.34
C PRO A 119 6.68 29.89 -17.25
N SER A 120 5.75 30.54 -16.55
CA SER A 120 4.43 29.99 -16.23
C SER A 120 3.62 29.58 -17.47
N GLU A 121 3.77 30.27 -18.60
CA GLU A 121 3.13 29.93 -19.87
C GLU A 121 3.58 28.57 -20.42
N ARG A 122 4.90 28.30 -20.38
CA ARG A 122 5.46 27.01 -20.83
C ARG A 122 5.07 25.88 -19.89
N VAL A 123 5.10 26.15 -18.58
CA VAL A 123 4.68 25.20 -17.53
C VAL A 123 3.22 24.83 -17.70
N ARG A 124 2.34 25.82 -17.90
CA ARG A 124 0.91 25.60 -18.14
C ARG A 124 0.69 24.71 -19.36
N GLY A 125 1.27 25.05 -20.51
CA GLY A 125 1.11 24.26 -21.72
C GLY A 125 1.58 22.81 -21.56
N TYR A 126 2.74 22.61 -20.92
CA TYR A 126 3.27 21.28 -20.64
C TYR A 126 2.34 20.44 -19.77
N PHE A 127 1.90 20.97 -18.62
CA PHE A 127 1.04 20.22 -17.71
C PHE A 127 -0.40 20.07 -18.24
N GLU A 128 -0.89 20.96 -19.11
CA GLU A 128 -2.15 20.78 -19.83
C GLU A 128 -2.11 19.58 -20.79
N GLU A 129 -1.03 19.42 -21.55
CA GLU A 129 -0.82 18.27 -22.43
C GLU A 129 -0.72 16.96 -21.64
N VAL A 130 0.06 16.97 -20.55
CA VAL A 130 0.17 15.83 -19.63
C VAL A 130 -1.21 15.46 -19.08
N ALA A 131 -1.98 16.44 -18.62
CA ALA A 131 -3.31 16.19 -18.08
C ALA A 131 -4.29 15.67 -19.14
N ALA A 132 -4.26 16.21 -20.36
CA ALA A 132 -5.08 15.73 -21.46
C ALA A 132 -4.79 14.25 -21.78
N ARG A 133 -3.50 13.87 -21.80
CA ARG A 133 -3.08 12.48 -22.00
C ARG A 133 -3.57 11.57 -20.88
N LEU A 134 -3.42 11.96 -19.62
CA LEU A 134 -3.82 11.13 -18.47
C LEU A 134 -5.34 10.96 -18.32
N ARG A 135 -6.13 11.94 -18.79
CA ARG A 135 -7.60 11.85 -18.82
C ARG A 135 -8.13 11.08 -20.03
N SER A 136 -7.29 10.80 -21.03
CA SER A 136 -7.72 10.09 -22.23
C SER A 136 -8.18 8.67 -21.89
N GLN A 137 -9.21 8.21 -22.61
CA GLN A 137 -9.69 6.83 -22.48
C GLN A 137 -8.61 5.83 -22.93
N GLU A 138 -7.82 6.19 -23.94
CA GLU A 138 -6.70 5.38 -24.42
C GLU A 138 -5.67 5.08 -23.31
N TYR A 139 -5.36 6.08 -22.48
CA TYR A 139 -4.46 5.87 -21.34
C TYR A 139 -5.04 4.88 -20.33
N ALA A 140 -6.32 5.02 -19.98
CA ALA A 140 -6.97 4.10 -19.04
C ALA A 140 -7.03 2.67 -19.59
N GLU A 141 -7.35 2.49 -20.88
CA GLU A 141 -7.36 1.19 -21.53
C GLU A 141 -5.97 0.57 -21.64
N HIS A 142 -4.95 1.38 -21.90
CA HIS A 142 -3.57 0.93 -21.94
C HIS A 142 -3.09 0.48 -20.56
N VAL A 143 -3.36 1.27 -19.51
CA VAL A 143 -3.02 0.90 -18.14
C VAL A 143 -3.66 -0.42 -17.74
N ARG A 144 -4.94 -0.59 -18.08
CA ARG A 144 -5.66 -1.84 -17.86
C ARG A 144 -4.99 -3.02 -18.56
N ARG A 145 -4.85 -2.95 -19.88
CA ARG A 145 -4.38 -4.10 -20.68
C ARG A 145 -2.90 -4.44 -20.47
N THR A 146 -2.07 -3.45 -20.16
CA THR A 146 -0.62 -3.63 -20.10
C THR A 146 -0.14 -3.87 -18.69
N PHE A 147 -0.71 -3.19 -17.70
CA PHE A 147 -0.24 -3.30 -16.32
C PHE A 147 -1.22 -4.08 -15.47
N PHE A 148 -2.49 -3.69 -15.43
CA PHE A 148 -3.49 -4.31 -14.55
C PHE A 148 -3.63 -5.81 -14.82
N ASP A 149 -3.84 -6.22 -16.07
CA ASP A 149 -3.95 -7.65 -16.46
C ASP A 149 -2.66 -8.46 -16.18
N THR A 150 -1.52 -7.78 -15.94
CA THR A 150 -0.25 -8.44 -15.60
C THR A 150 -0.07 -8.58 -14.09
N VAL A 151 -0.56 -7.64 -13.28
CA VAL A 151 -0.53 -7.74 -11.82
C VAL A 151 -1.70 -8.54 -11.24
N ASP A 152 -2.87 -8.51 -11.90
CA ASP A 152 -4.07 -9.29 -11.56
C ASP A 152 -4.00 -10.70 -12.22
N ALA A 153 -3.11 -11.53 -11.70
CA ALA A 153 -2.79 -12.84 -12.30
C ALA A 153 -3.93 -13.86 -12.15
N ASP A 154 -4.69 -13.79 -11.06
CA ASP A 154 -5.85 -14.65 -10.78
C ASP A 154 -7.15 -14.08 -11.39
N ARG A 155 -7.12 -12.84 -11.91
CA ARG A 155 -8.22 -12.17 -12.58
C ARG A 155 -9.42 -11.97 -11.66
N ASP A 156 -9.14 -11.76 -10.38
CA ASP A 156 -10.17 -11.47 -9.39
C ASP A 156 -10.60 -9.98 -9.43
N GLY A 157 -9.88 -9.17 -10.22
CA GLY A 157 -10.14 -7.75 -10.39
C GLY A 157 -9.56 -6.90 -9.26
N ARG A 158 -8.64 -7.44 -8.46
CA ARG A 158 -8.04 -6.81 -7.29
C ARG A 158 -6.52 -6.94 -7.36
N VAL A 159 -5.83 -5.91 -6.90
CA VAL A 159 -4.37 -5.87 -6.88
C VAL A 159 -3.93 -5.50 -5.47
N GLY A 160 -3.19 -6.41 -4.83
CA GLY A 160 -2.61 -6.18 -3.51
C GLY A 160 -1.33 -5.35 -3.57
N PHE A 161 -0.87 -4.93 -2.39
CA PHE A 161 0.41 -4.21 -2.27
C PHE A 161 1.59 -5.00 -2.85
N GLY A 162 1.66 -6.32 -2.59
CA GLY A 162 2.75 -7.15 -3.09
C GLY A 162 2.91 -7.11 -4.61
N ASP A 163 1.78 -7.15 -5.32
CA ASP A 163 1.74 -7.16 -6.79
C ASP A 163 2.01 -5.76 -7.38
N ALA A 164 1.48 -4.71 -6.73
CA ALA A 164 1.68 -3.34 -7.17
C ALA A 164 3.06 -2.75 -6.81
N ALA A 165 3.68 -3.19 -5.70
CA ALA A 165 4.88 -2.58 -5.13
C ALA A 165 6.06 -2.56 -6.12
N ALA A 166 6.27 -3.65 -6.85
CA ALA A 166 7.34 -3.73 -7.84
C ALA A 166 7.15 -2.71 -8.98
N LEU A 167 5.90 -2.45 -9.37
CA LEU A 167 5.56 -1.52 -10.44
C LEU A 167 5.65 -0.07 -9.97
N ILE A 168 5.13 0.22 -8.78
CA ILE A 168 5.23 1.53 -8.12
C ILE A 168 6.70 1.89 -7.91
N GLY A 169 7.49 0.98 -7.34
CA GLY A 169 8.91 1.17 -7.10
C GLY A 169 9.69 1.47 -8.38
N LYS A 170 9.48 0.71 -9.46
CA LYS A 170 10.12 0.98 -10.76
C LYS A 170 9.76 2.37 -11.32
N SER A 171 8.50 2.78 -11.16
CA SER A 171 8.02 4.07 -11.67
C SER A 171 8.60 5.24 -10.85
N LEU A 172 8.65 5.11 -9.53
CA LEU A 172 9.25 6.10 -8.64
C LEU A 172 10.78 6.18 -8.83
N GLN A 173 11.46 5.04 -8.99
CA GLN A 173 12.87 5.00 -9.35
C GLN A 173 13.14 5.76 -10.63
N CYS A 174 12.32 5.53 -11.67
CA CYS A 174 12.46 6.24 -12.94
C CYS A 174 12.32 7.76 -12.75
N ALA A 175 11.39 8.22 -11.91
CA ALA A 175 11.26 9.63 -11.58
C ALA A 175 12.50 10.17 -10.82
N ALA A 176 13.04 9.41 -9.86
CA ALA A 176 14.24 9.78 -9.10
C ALA A 176 15.49 9.88 -9.99
N ASP A 177 15.65 8.93 -10.92
CA ASP A 177 16.75 8.92 -11.89
C ASP A 177 16.68 10.14 -12.82
N LEU A 178 15.48 10.48 -13.30
CA LEU A 178 15.25 11.66 -14.15
C LEU A 178 15.44 12.98 -13.39
N ALA A 179 15.08 13.02 -12.11
CA ALA A 179 15.31 14.17 -11.24
C ALA A 179 16.79 14.34 -10.83
N GLY A 180 17.63 13.33 -11.09
CA GLY A 180 19.06 13.35 -10.78
C GLY A 180 19.39 13.11 -9.30
N THR A 181 18.44 12.62 -8.49
CA THR A 181 18.72 12.19 -7.11
C THR A 181 19.37 10.81 -7.10
N GLY A 182 18.91 9.90 -7.98
CA GLY A 182 19.43 8.53 -8.12
C GLY A 182 19.22 7.63 -6.91
N GLU A 183 18.54 8.11 -5.86
CA GLU A 183 18.22 7.35 -4.67
C GLU A 183 17.04 6.42 -4.95
N PRO A 184 17.15 5.13 -4.57
CA PRO A 184 16.03 4.22 -4.74
C PRO A 184 14.89 4.58 -3.80
N PRO A 185 13.63 4.51 -4.28
CA PRO A 185 12.49 4.81 -3.45
C PRO A 185 12.44 3.83 -2.29
N THR A 186 12.16 4.34 -1.10
CA THR A 186 12.05 3.50 0.09
C THR A 186 10.76 2.67 0.04
N THR A 187 10.74 1.55 0.78
CA THR A 187 9.53 0.76 0.93
C THR A 187 8.38 1.60 1.50
N GLU A 188 8.68 2.55 2.38
CA GLU A 188 7.70 3.48 2.95
C GLU A 188 7.10 4.41 1.88
N GLU A 189 7.90 4.93 0.95
CA GLU A 189 7.40 5.77 -0.15
C GLU A 189 6.52 4.98 -1.12
N VAL A 190 6.93 3.75 -1.43
CA VAL A 190 6.14 2.82 -2.26
C VAL A 190 4.81 2.49 -1.57
N ARG A 191 4.85 2.24 -0.27
CA ARG A 191 3.67 1.95 0.55
C ARG A 191 2.75 3.15 0.68
N ALA A 192 3.29 4.33 0.94
CA ALA A 192 2.52 5.57 1.01
C ALA A 192 1.82 5.88 -0.32
N ALA A 193 2.49 5.65 -1.46
CA ALA A 193 1.86 5.83 -2.76
C ALA A 193 0.69 4.86 -2.99
N PHE A 194 0.83 3.60 -2.56
CA PHE A 194 -0.24 2.60 -2.59
C PHE A 194 -1.40 3.00 -1.66
N ASP A 195 -1.13 3.20 -0.37
CA ASP A 195 -2.14 3.49 0.66
C ASP A 195 -2.90 4.80 0.40
N ALA A 196 -2.25 5.75 -0.27
CA ALA A 196 -2.90 6.99 -0.70
C ALA A 196 -3.97 6.76 -1.79
N HIS A 197 -3.84 5.72 -2.60
CA HIS A 197 -4.76 5.39 -3.70
C HIS A 197 -5.66 4.20 -3.41
N ASP A 198 -5.34 3.41 -2.38
CA ASP A 198 -6.17 2.37 -1.78
C ASP A 198 -7.40 3.00 -1.09
N THR A 199 -8.57 2.93 -1.73
CA THR A 199 -9.83 3.39 -1.14
C THR A 199 -10.57 2.21 -0.51
N ARG A 200 -11.54 2.49 0.35
CA ARG A 200 -12.38 1.44 0.94
C ARG A 200 -13.34 0.77 -0.05
N ALA A 201 -13.30 1.12 -1.33
CA ALA A 201 -14.20 0.56 -2.34
C ALA A 201 -14.10 -0.97 -2.45
N MET A 202 -12.89 -1.52 -2.33
CA MET A 202 -12.62 -2.97 -2.41
C MET A 202 -12.16 -3.58 -1.08
N GLY A 203 -12.06 -2.76 -0.02
CA GLY A 203 -11.43 -3.10 1.26
C GLY A 203 -10.00 -2.58 1.34
N ARG A 204 -9.54 -2.22 2.54
CA ARG A 204 -8.17 -1.72 2.75
C ARG A 204 -7.13 -2.78 2.36
N GLY A 205 -6.08 -2.35 1.66
CA GLY A 205 -4.98 -3.19 1.18
C GLY A 205 -5.19 -3.77 -0.22
N LEU A 206 -6.27 -3.42 -0.91
CA LEU A 206 -6.64 -3.96 -2.22
C LEU A 206 -7.12 -2.84 -3.13
N MET A 207 -6.48 -2.70 -4.29
CA MET A 207 -6.91 -1.76 -5.33
C MET A 207 -7.62 -2.47 -6.47
N GLY A 208 -8.81 -1.97 -6.80
CA GLY A 208 -9.48 -2.26 -8.07
C GLY A 208 -8.91 -1.43 -9.23
N LEU A 209 -9.49 -1.64 -10.41
CA LEU A 209 -9.01 -1.01 -11.65
C LEU A 209 -8.98 0.52 -11.61
N GLU A 210 -10.00 1.16 -11.05
CA GLU A 210 -10.07 2.63 -11.01
C GLU A 210 -8.99 3.24 -10.10
N GLU A 211 -8.74 2.60 -8.95
CA GLU A 211 -7.73 3.01 -7.98
C GLU A 211 -6.33 2.83 -8.56
N PHE A 212 -6.09 1.66 -9.17
CA PHE A 212 -4.85 1.38 -9.87
C PHE A 212 -4.60 2.37 -11.02
N ALA A 213 -5.63 2.70 -11.81
CA ALA A 213 -5.51 3.70 -12.86
C ALA A 213 -5.18 5.10 -12.29
N ASN A 214 -5.77 5.49 -11.16
CA ASN A 214 -5.46 6.76 -10.50
C ASN A 214 -4.03 6.79 -9.94
N LEU A 215 -3.57 5.70 -9.33
CA LEU A 215 -2.18 5.52 -8.93
C LEU A 215 -1.23 5.67 -10.12
N MET A 216 -1.54 5.03 -11.25
CA MET A 216 -0.73 5.14 -12.46
C MET A 216 -0.67 6.57 -13.00
N ARG A 217 -1.79 7.30 -12.96
CA ARG A 217 -1.81 8.73 -13.31
C ARG A 217 -0.91 9.53 -12.38
N TYR A 218 -0.95 9.27 -11.07
CA TYR A 218 -0.10 9.92 -10.08
C TYR A 218 1.39 9.68 -10.37
N LEU A 219 1.78 8.43 -10.61
CA LEU A 219 3.17 8.08 -10.95
C LEU A 219 3.63 8.77 -12.25
N GLN A 220 2.76 8.84 -13.25
CA GLN A 220 3.08 9.55 -14.49
C GLN A 220 3.23 11.06 -14.30
N VAL A 221 2.48 11.69 -13.38
CA VAL A 221 2.69 13.11 -13.02
C VAL A 221 4.07 13.31 -12.41
N ARG A 222 4.49 12.43 -11.49
CA ARG A 222 5.82 12.47 -10.86
C ARG A 222 6.94 12.34 -11.90
N ILE A 223 6.80 11.40 -12.83
CA ILE A 223 7.75 11.22 -13.93
C ILE A 223 7.77 12.45 -14.85
N ALA A 224 6.60 13.02 -15.18
CA ALA A 224 6.51 14.22 -16.02
C ALA A 224 7.18 15.43 -15.37
N GLU A 225 6.99 15.63 -14.06
CA GLU A 225 7.68 16.68 -13.32
C GLU A 225 9.21 16.49 -13.35
N ALA A 226 9.68 15.27 -13.10
CA ALA A 226 11.11 14.94 -13.15
C ALA A 226 11.71 15.07 -14.56
N ALA A 227 10.94 14.75 -15.60
CA ALA A 227 11.33 14.87 -17.00
C ALA A 227 11.23 16.30 -17.54
N LEU A 228 10.64 17.23 -16.79
CA LEU A 228 10.42 18.61 -17.21
C LEU A 228 11.71 19.32 -17.69
N PRO A 229 12.86 19.21 -17.00
CA PRO A 229 14.12 19.81 -17.47
C PRO A 229 14.64 19.22 -18.79
N LEU A 230 14.26 17.99 -19.12
CA LEU A 230 14.67 17.28 -20.34
C LEU A 230 13.75 17.58 -21.53
N SER A 231 12.58 18.17 -21.28
CA SER A 231 11.66 18.53 -22.34
C SER A 231 12.24 19.64 -23.19
N ARG A 232 12.08 19.53 -24.52
CA ARG A 232 12.52 20.54 -25.49
C ARG A 232 11.94 21.92 -25.22
N LEU A 233 10.80 22.00 -24.53
CA LEU A 233 10.18 23.27 -24.11
C LEU A 233 10.99 24.01 -23.05
N PHE A 234 11.84 23.31 -22.31
CA PHE A 234 12.62 23.84 -21.19
C PHE A 234 14.13 23.62 -21.33
N ALA A 235 14.58 23.03 -22.44
CA ALA A 235 16.00 22.96 -22.78
C ALA A 235 16.59 24.37 -22.80
N ARG A 236 17.73 24.56 -22.10
CA ARG A 236 18.53 25.78 -22.21
C ARG A 236 19.19 25.76 -23.59
N ASP A 237 18.99 26.83 -24.38
CA ASP A 237 19.84 27.18 -25.52
C ASP A 237 21.32 27.25 -25.09
#